data_AF-A0A7J2V054-F1
#
_entry.id   AF-A0A7J2V054-F1
#
_cell.length_a   1.000
_cell.length_b   1.000
_cell.length_c   1.000
_cell.angle_alpha   90.00
_cell.angle_beta   90.00
_cell.angle_gamma   90.00
#
_symmetry.space_group_name_H-M   'P 1'
#
loop_
_entity.id
_entity.type
_entity.pdbx_description
1 polymer ?
#
loop_
_entity_poly.entity_id
_entity_poly.type
_entity_poly.pdbx_seq_one_letter_code
_entity_poly.pdbx_strand_id
1 'polypeptide(L)' 'VLYRKDPELYWNIVETFMKAAEEAGATLSHHHGVGILKRKWIQRDPGASATILEKIKKTLDPKNVLSPPSLSST' A
#
# COMPACT_ATOMS: atom_id res chain seq x y z
N VAL A 1 6.22 7.07 31.13
CA VAL A 1 5.15 7.30 30.12
C VAL A 1 4.72 5.94 29.60
N LEU A 2 3.55 5.45 30.01
CA LEU A 2 2.97 4.22 29.43
C LEU A 2 2.30 4.62 28.13
N TYR A 3 2.95 4.29 27.00
CA TYR A 3 2.36 4.47 25.68
C TYR A 3 1.08 3.63 25.60
N ARG A 4 -0.08 4.28 25.52
CA ARG A 4 -1.34 3.58 25.30
C ARG A 4 -1.40 3.22 23.82
N LYS A 5 -1.55 1.93 23.50
CA LYS A 5 -1.76 1.50 22.12
C LYS A 5 -3.10 2.05 21.65
N ASP A 6 -3.04 2.96 20.69
CA ASP A 6 -4.22 3.56 20.05
C ASP A 6 -4.12 3.29 18.54
N PRO A 7 -4.91 2.33 18.01
CA PRO A 7 -4.92 2.02 16.58
C PRO A 7 -5.38 3.21 15.72
N GLU A 8 -6.30 4.04 16.21
CA GLU A 8 -6.81 5.18 15.45
C GLU A 8 -5.71 6.23 15.28
N LEU A 9 -5.01 6.55 16.37
CA LEU A 9 -3.83 7.42 16.31
C LEU A 9 -2.77 6.88 15.35
N TYR A 10 -2.48 5.57 15.39
CA TYR A 10 -1.53 4.95 14.47
C TYR A 10 -1.95 5.17 13.00
N TRP A 11 -3.21 4.88 12.67
CA TRP A 11 -3.70 5.05 11.30
C TRP A 11 -3.73 6.52 10.85
N ASN A 12 -4.06 7.44 11.75
CA ASN A 12 -4.01 8.88 11.47
C ASN A 12 -2.59 9.36 11.18
N ILE A 13 -1.60 8.88 11.93
CA ILE A 13 -0.18 9.16 11.66
C ILE A 13 0.19 8.62 10.27
N VAL A 14 -0.21 7.38 9.96
CA VAL A 14 0.07 6.74 8.67
C VAL A 14 -0.51 7.55 7.50
N GLU A 15 -1.78 7.92 7.58
CA GLU A 15 -2.45 8.75 6.57
C GLU A 15 -1.74 10.09 6.36
N THR A 16 -1.43 10.76 7.47
CA THR A 16 -0.83 12.10 7.45
C THR A 16 0.54 12.08 6.77
N PHE A 17 1.42 11.13 7.13
CA PHE A 17 2.75 11.10 6.52
C PHE A 17 2.70 10.67 5.06
N MET A 18 1.84 9.72 4.68
CA MET A 18 1.74 9.25 3.30
C MET A 18 1.22 10.35 2.38
N LYS A 19 0.22 11.11 2.85
CA LYS A 19 -0.31 12.27 2.13
C LYS A 19 0.77 13.35 1.96
N ALA A 20 1.49 13.69 3.03
CA ALA A 20 2.58 14.67 2.95
C ALA A 20 3.68 14.25 1.96
N ALA A 21 4.03 12.96 1.93
CA ALA A 21 5.00 12.41 0.97
C ALA A 21 4.48 12.50 -0.48
N GLU A 22 3.21 12.15 -0.71
CA GLU A 22 2.55 12.26 -2.01
C GLU A 22 2.53 13.72 -2.51
N GLU A 23 2.13 14.67 -1.65
CA GLU A 23 2.10 16.11 -1.96
C GLU A 23 3.49 16.69 -2.26
N ALA A 24 4.54 16.12 -1.65
CA ALA A 24 5.93 16.47 -1.92
C ALA A 24 6.50 15.82 -3.20
N GLY A 25 5.74 14.95 -3.89
CA GLY A 25 6.20 14.22 -5.07
C GLY A 25 7.19 13.08 -4.75
N ALA A 26 7.24 12.60 -3.51
CA ALA A 26 8.12 11.51 -3.11
C ALA A 26 7.56 10.14 -3.50
N THR A 27 8.44 9.16 -3.68
CA THR A 27 8.04 7.75 -3.77
C THR A 27 7.50 7.29 -2.41
N LEU A 28 6.37 6.58 -2.39
CA LEU A 28 5.68 6.12 -1.20
C LEU A 28 6.29 4.84 -0.61
N SER A 29 7.17 4.17 -1.35
CA SER A 29 8.02 3.11 -0.82
C SER A 29 9.33 2.96 -1.57
N HIS A 30 10.45 3.03 -0.85
CA HIS A 30 11.77 2.83 -1.44
C HIS A 30 12.15 1.35 -1.54
N HIS A 31 12.11 0.60 -0.42
CA HIS A 31 12.47 -0.83 -0.40
C HIS A 31 11.57 -1.68 0.51
N HIS A 32 10.81 -1.08 1.42
CA HIS A 32 9.90 -1.83 2.32
C HIS A 32 8.66 -2.38 1.62
N GLY A 33 8.44 -2.06 0.34
CA GLY A 33 7.30 -2.50 -0.44
C GLY A 33 5.97 -1.88 0.01
N VAL A 34 4.87 -2.45 -0.48
CA VAL A 34 3.51 -1.94 -0.26
C VAL A 34 2.83 -2.67 0.91
N GLY A 35 2.77 -4.01 0.83
CA GLY A 35 2.10 -4.84 1.83
C GLY A 35 0.64 -4.47 2.04
N ILE A 36 0.08 -4.83 3.20
CA ILE A 36 -1.29 -4.43 3.57
C ILE A 36 -1.35 -2.93 3.89
N LEU A 37 -0.31 -2.43 4.58
CA LEU A 37 -0.23 -1.07 5.08
C LEU A 37 -0.44 -0.01 3.99
N LYS A 38 0.25 -0.15 2.86
CA LYS A 38 0.25 0.87 1.79
C LYS A 38 -0.65 0.51 0.61
N ARG A 39 -1.44 -0.58 0.70
CA ARG A 39 -2.25 -1.12 -0.40
C ARG A 39 -3.13 -0.07 -1.09
N LYS A 40 -3.76 0.83 -0.32
CA LYS A 40 -4.65 1.88 -0.86
C LYS A 40 -3.93 2.95 -1.69
N TRP A 41 -2.60 3.05 -1.59
CA TRP A 41 -1.80 3.98 -2.39
C TRP A 41 -1.23 3.35 -3.66
N ILE A 42 -1.46 2.06 -3.94
CA ILE A 42 -0.86 1.41 -5.11
C ILE A 42 -1.31 2.03 -6.45
N GLN A 43 -2.53 2.58 -6.48
CA GLN A 43 -3.06 3.31 -7.63
C GLN A 43 -2.46 4.72 -7.78
N ARG A 44 -1.73 5.21 -6.77
CA ARG A 44 -1.03 6.50 -6.77
C ARG A 44 0.46 6.31 -7.04
N ASP A 45 1.09 5.33 -6.38
CA ASP A 45 2.48 4.92 -6.58
C ASP A 45 2.55 3.38 -6.51
N PRO A 46 2.84 2.68 -7.64
CA PRO A 46 3.43 3.18 -8.88
C PRO A 46 2.45 3.75 -9.92
N GLY A 47 1.17 3.96 -9.57
CA GLY A 47 0.20 4.55 -10.49
C GLY A 47 -0.23 3.57 -11.58
N ALA A 48 -0.17 3.97 -12.85
CA ALA A 48 -0.64 3.16 -13.98
C ALA A 48 0.01 1.75 -14.07
N SER A 49 1.21 1.58 -13.53
CA SER A 49 1.87 0.27 -13.45
C SER A 49 1.13 -0.72 -12.55
N ALA A 50 0.29 -0.27 -11.62
CA ALA A 50 -0.54 -1.13 -10.77
C ALA A 50 -1.44 -2.05 -11.62
N THR A 51 -2.03 -1.54 -12.71
CA THR A 51 -2.84 -2.36 -13.62
C THR A 51 -2.04 -3.48 -14.28
N ILE A 52 -0.75 -3.24 -14.58
CA ILE A 52 0.12 -4.27 -15.15
C ILE A 52 0.40 -5.35 -14.09
N LEU A 53 0.71 -4.95 -12.86
CA LEU A 53 0.94 -5.88 -11.74
C LEU A 53 -0.31 -6.72 -11.43
N GLU A 54 -1.50 -6.13 -11.48
CA GLU A 54 -2.77 -6.87 -11.32
C GLU A 54 -2.98 -7.91 -12.42
N LYS A 55 -2.68 -7.56 -13.68
CA LYS A 55 -2.76 -8.53 -14.80
C LYS A 55 -1.77 -9.68 -14.60
N ILE A 56 -0.52 -9.40 -14.22
CA ILE A 56 0.48 -10.42 -13.92
C ILE A 56 -0.01 -11.34 -12.79
N LYS A 57 -0.53 -10.78 -11.69
CA LYS A 57 -1.10 -11.55 -10.57
C LYS A 57 -2.23 -12.46 -11.05
N LYS A 58 -3.18 -11.95 -11.83
CA LYS A 58 -4.30 -12.74 -12.36
C LYS A 58 -3.83 -13.87 -13.28
N THR A 59 -2.78 -13.66 -14.06
CA THR A 59 -2.20 -14.70 -14.93
C THR A 59 -1.46 -15.77 -14.14
N LEU A 60 -0.65 -15.37 -13.16
CA LEU A 60 0.22 -16.30 -12.41
C LEU A 60 -0.48 -16.98 -11.23
N ASP A 61 -1.49 -16.35 -10.65
CA ASP A 61 -2.25 -16.87 -9.51
C ASP A 61 -3.76 -16.60 -9.65
N PRO A 62 -4.41 -17.22 -10.65
CA PRO A 62 -5.84 -17.01 -10.92
C PRO A 62 -6.76 -17.47 -9.80
N LYS A 63 -6.28 -18.32 -8.89
CA LYS A 63 -7.03 -18.86 -7.74
C LYS A 63 -6.70 -18.14 -6.43
N ASN A 64 -5.85 -17.10 -6.46
CA ASN A 64 -5.39 -16.35 -5.28
C ASN A 64 -4.84 -17.23 -4.15
N VAL A 65 -4.07 -18.27 -4.49
CA VAL A 65 -3.47 -19.18 -3.51
C VAL A 65 -2.22 -18.55 -2.87
N LEU A 66 -1.52 -17.69 -3.59
CA LEU A 66 -0.35 -16.97 -3.10
C LEU A 66 -0.80 -15.71 -2.33
N SER A 67 -0.28 -15.52 -1.12
CA SER A 67 -0.31 -14.35 -0.20
C SER A 67 -1.53 -13.40 -0.23
N PRO A 68 -1.94 -12.83 0.93
CA PRO A 68 -3.09 -11.92 0.99
C PRO A 68 -2.96 -10.75 0.00
N PRO A 69 -4.08 -10.22 -0.52
CA PRO A 69 -4.14 -9.45 -1.77
C PRO A 69 -3.55 -8.03 -1.68
N SER A 70 -2.31 -7.87 -1.21
CA SER A 70 -1.60 -6.58 -1.06
C SER A 70 -1.50 -5.75 -2.35
N LEU A 71 -1.72 -6.35 -3.51
CA LEU A 71 -1.59 -5.73 -4.83
C LEU A 71 -2.93 -5.43 -5.53
N SER A 72 -4.07 -5.87 -4.99
CA SER A 72 -5.39 -5.59 -5.61
C SER A 72 -5.99 -4.35 -4.98
N SER A 73 -6.45 -3.35 -5.73
CA SER A 73 -7.26 -2.26 -5.12
C SER A 73 -8.70 -2.70 -4.78
N THR A 74 -9.10 -3.91 -5.20
CA THR A 74 -10.38 -4.58 -4.90
C THR A 74 -10.24 -5.65 -3.82
#